data_AF-A0A9B0C1W4-F1
#
_entry.id   AF-A0A9B0C1W4-F1
#
_cell.length_a   1.000
_cell.length_b   1.000
_cell.length_c   1.000
_cell.angle_alpha   90.00
_cell.angle_beta   90.00
_cell.angle_gamma   90.00
#
_symmetry.space_group_name_H-M   'P 1'
#
loop_
_entity.id
_entity.type
_entity.pdbx_description
1 polymer ?
#
loop_
_entity_poly.entity_id
_entity_poly.type
_entity_poly.pdbx_seq_one_letter_code
_entity_poly.pdbx_strand_id
1 'polypeptide(L)'
;MSIPFNGTRTRSAGLISAIAKHLRNLTLKPVKSIDIKFDPFHDKGLEARDFLFQITTPKIIATNPRCTVKPCVVSNLSEPIITFNLLSGDKIVCKGANLTSLNILELYNKHITPLAPRESEAEVEDAQLKKKKKKKRAFKIKPGSKRRGLFL
;
A
#
# COMPACT_ATOMS: atom_id res chain seq x y z
N MET A 1 -25.46 20.44 -22.71
CA MET A 1 -25.51 18.99 -23.02
C MET A 1 -24.33 18.32 -22.34
N SER A 2 -24.55 17.34 -21.46
CA SER A 2 -23.47 16.55 -20.83
C SER A 2 -23.17 15.33 -21.70
N ILE A 3 -21.90 15.16 -22.09
CA ILE A 3 -21.45 13.98 -22.83
C ILE A 3 -21.63 12.75 -21.92
N PRO A 4 -22.33 11.68 -22.37
CA PRO A 4 -22.47 10.45 -21.60
C PRO A 4 -21.10 9.78 -21.39
N PHE A 5 -20.90 9.18 -20.21
CA PHE A 5 -19.65 8.49 -19.87
C PHE A 5 -19.44 7.28 -20.79
N ASN A 6 -18.52 7.42 -21.75
CA ASN A 6 -18.16 6.39 -22.73
C ASN A 6 -16.94 5.54 -22.31
N GLY A 7 -16.65 5.47 -21.01
CA GLY A 7 -15.54 4.67 -20.47
C GLY A 7 -15.97 3.28 -19.98
N THR A 8 -15.00 2.39 -19.79
CA THR A 8 -15.20 1.10 -19.14
C THR A 8 -15.29 1.27 -17.62
N ARG A 9 -16.40 0.82 -17.02
CA ARG A 9 -16.59 0.81 -15.55
C ARG A 9 -15.78 -0.29 -14.86
N THR A 10 -15.30 -1.27 -15.62
CA THR A 10 -14.50 -2.39 -15.13
C THR A 10 -13.03 -2.00 -15.06
N ARG A 11 -12.37 -2.37 -13.96
CA ARG A 11 -10.92 -2.18 -13.85
C ARG A 11 -10.21 -3.21 -14.72
N SER A 12 -9.12 -2.81 -15.36
CA SER A 12 -8.27 -3.74 -16.11
C SER A 12 -7.74 -4.86 -15.20
N ALA A 13 -7.45 -6.02 -15.78
CA ALA A 13 -6.86 -7.18 -15.10
C ALA A 13 -5.32 -7.25 -15.25
N GLY A 14 -4.67 -6.15 -15.64
CA GLY A 14 -3.23 -6.10 -15.89
C GLY A 14 -2.38 -6.06 -14.61
N LEU A 15 -1.05 -6.12 -14.76
CA LEU A 15 -0.08 -6.16 -13.65
C LEU A 15 -0.22 -4.98 -12.68
N ILE A 16 -0.36 -3.76 -13.19
CA ILE A 16 -0.55 -2.55 -12.35
C ILE A 16 -1.81 -2.67 -11.50
N SER A 17 -2.88 -3.26 -12.05
CA SER A 17 -4.13 -3.47 -11.31
C SER A 17 -3.94 -4.49 -10.18
N ALA A 18 -3.14 -5.53 -10.40
CA ALA A 18 -2.83 -6.55 -9.41
C ALA A 18 -2.00 -5.97 -8.26
N ILE A 19 -0.93 -5.22 -8.58
CA ILE A 19 -0.13 -4.48 -7.60
C ILE A 19 -1.03 -3.55 -6.77
N ALA A 20 -1.89 -2.76 -7.43
CA ALA A 20 -2.80 -1.87 -6.74
C ALA A 20 -3.83 -2.59 -5.84
N LYS A 21 -4.22 -3.83 -6.16
CA LYS A 21 -5.08 -4.66 -5.29
C LYS A 21 -4.31 -5.09 -4.04
N HIS A 22 -3.09 -5.57 -4.19
CA HIS A 22 -2.25 -5.98 -3.05
C HIS A 22 -1.91 -4.80 -2.14
N LEU A 23 -1.58 -3.63 -2.69
CA LEU A 23 -1.29 -2.44 -1.90
C LEU A 23 -2.48 -1.90 -1.09
N ARG A 24 -3.72 -2.20 -1.51
CA ARG A 24 -4.92 -1.82 -0.74
C ARG A 24 -5.13 -2.66 0.51
N ASN A 25 -4.72 -3.91 0.45
CA ASN A 25 -4.85 -4.86 1.55
C ASN A 25 -3.65 -4.79 2.51
N LEU A 26 -2.53 -4.24 2.04
CA LEU A 26 -1.29 -4.14 2.78
C LEU A 26 -1.40 -3.16 3.96
N THR A 27 -0.97 -3.62 5.14
CA THR A 27 -0.85 -2.79 6.35
C THR A 27 0.47 -3.04 7.06
N LEU A 28 1.10 -1.99 7.61
CA LEU A 28 2.39 -2.07 8.32
C LEU A 28 2.25 -2.20 9.84
N LYS A 29 1.03 -2.36 10.37
CA LYS A 29 0.75 -2.45 11.81
C LYS A 29 1.54 -3.53 12.56
N PRO A 30 1.69 -4.76 12.05
CA PRO A 30 2.43 -5.81 12.77
C PRO A 30 3.96 -5.67 12.65
N VAL A 31 4.45 -4.75 11.82
CA VAL A 31 5.88 -4.63 11.47
C VAL A 31 6.54 -3.53 12.29
N LYS A 32 7.71 -3.83 12.85
CA LYS A 32 8.57 -2.90 13.58
C LYS A 32 9.55 -2.19 12.64
N SER A 33 10.26 -2.96 11.82
CA SER A 33 11.15 -2.41 10.81
C SER A 33 11.24 -3.31 9.58
N ILE A 34 11.58 -2.69 8.46
CA ILE A 34 11.80 -3.36 7.18
C ILE A 34 13.20 -2.96 6.72
N ASP A 35 14.09 -3.94 6.58
CA ASP A 35 15.41 -3.71 6.02
C ASP A 35 15.45 -4.30 4.61
N ILE A 36 15.74 -3.46 3.61
CA ILE A 36 15.73 -3.83 2.20
C ILE A 36 17.16 -3.73 1.71
N LYS A 37 17.85 -4.87 1.61
CA LYS A 37 19.20 -4.97 1.08
C LYS A 37 19.11 -5.27 -0.41
N PHE A 38 19.69 -4.43 -1.25
CA PHE A 38 19.75 -4.71 -2.69
C PHE A 38 20.99 -4.08 -3.32
N ASP A 39 21.43 -4.67 -4.42
CA ASP A 39 22.45 -4.14 -5.29
C ASP A 39 21.80 -3.57 -6.56
N PRO A 40 22.03 -2.29 -6.91
CA PRO A 40 21.43 -1.68 -8.09
C PRO A 40 21.94 -2.26 -9.41
N PHE A 41 23.11 -2.91 -9.41
CA PHE A 41 23.71 -3.52 -10.61
C PHE A 41 23.33 -4.99 -10.79
N HIS A 42 22.69 -5.60 -9.80
CA HIS A 42 22.15 -6.95 -9.93
C HIS A 42 20.86 -6.95 -10.76
N ASP A 43 20.66 -7.94 -11.62
CA ASP A 43 19.49 -8.03 -12.53
C ASP A 43 18.14 -7.91 -11.81
N LYS A 44 18.07 -8.44 -10.59
CA LYS A 44 16.88 -8.40 -9.72
C LYS A 44 16.83 -7.22 -8.74
N GLY A 45 17.82 -6.32 -8.77
CA GLY A 45 17.83 -5.12 -7.94
C GLY A 45 16.63 -4.21 -8.22
N LEU A 46 16.15 -4.20 -9.46
CA LEU A 46 14.98 -3.42 -9.89
C LEU A 46 13.72 -3.82 -9.09
N GLU A 47 13.45 -5.11 -8.94
CA GLU A 47 12.25 -5.60 -8.24
C GLU A 47 12.23 -5.19 -6.76
N ALA A 48 13.39 -5.22 -6.10
CA ALA A 48 13.52 -4.75 -4.71
C ALA A 48 13.33 -3.24 -4.59
N ARG A 49 13.84 -2.47 -5.57
CA ARG A 49 13.66 -1.02 -5.64
C ARG A 49 12.19 -0.65 -5.89
N ASP A 50 11.50 -1.36 -6.78
CA ASP A 50 10.09 -1.16 -7.07
C ASP A 50 9.22 -1.47 -5.85
N PHE A 51 9.55 -2.55 -5.13
CA PHE A 51 8.91 -2.87 -3.86
C PHE A 51 9.12 -1.77 -2.81
N LEU A 52 10.36 -1.27 -2.66
CA LEU A 52 10.67 -0.15 -1.77
C LEU A 52 9.83 1.09 -2.13
N PHE A 53 9.73 1.43 -3.41
CA PHE A 53 8.91 2.55 -3.87
C PHE A 53 7.44 2.38 -3.48
N GLN A 54 6.88 1.18 -3.65
CA GLN A 54 5.50 0.90 -3.31
C GLN A 54 5.23 1.03 -1.80
N ILE A 55 6.11 0.51 -0.94
CA ILE A 55 5.96 0.58 0.53
C ILE A 55 6.13 2.00 1.06
N THR A 56 7.03 2.78 0.47
CA THR A 56 7.32 4.15 0.92
C THR A 56 6.23 5.16 0.53
N THR A 57 5.17 4.72 -0.15
CA THR A 57 4.04 5.60 -0.44
C THR A 57 3.39 6.11 0.86
N PRO A 58 2.96 7.39 0.91
CA PRO A 58 2.47 8.00 2.15
C PRO A 58 1.23 7.30 2.70
N LYS A 59 0.43 6.66 1.84
CA LYS A 59 -0.75 5.89 2.24
C LYS A 59 -0.39 4.67 3.08
N ILE A 60 0.71 3.99 2.75
CA ILE A 60 1.16 2.79 3.43
C ILE A 60 1.91 3.16 4.70
N ILE A 61 2.81 4.16 4.64
CA ILE A 61 3.50 4.68 5.83
C ILE A 61 2.49 5.16 6.89
N ALA A 62 1.40 5.81 6.47
CA ALA A 62 0.35 6.26 7.39
C ALA A 62 -0.33 5.12 8.17
N THR A 63 -0.26 3.87 7.71
CA THR A 63 -0.82 2.72 8.46
C THR A 63 -0.05 2.41 9.73
N ASN A 64 1.26 2.66 9.76
CA ASN A 64 2.10 2.57 10.93
C ASN A 64 3.29 3.55 10.83
N PRO A 65 3.16 4.77 11.37
CA PRO A 65 4.22 5.78 11.29
C PRO A 65 5.45 5.44 12.15
N ARG A 66 5.34 4.47 13.06
CA ARG A 66 6.46 4.01 13.89
C ARG A 66 7.32 2.96 13.17
N CYS A 67 6.81 2.36 12.09
CA CYS A 67 7.55 1.38 11.30
C CYS A 67 8.71 2.09 10.60
N THR A 68 9.93 1.60 10.81
CA THR A 68 11.12 2.14 10.14
C THR A 68 11.43 1.34 8.88
N VAL A 69 11.53 2.02 7.74
CA VAL A 69 11.91 1.40 6.46
C VAL A 69 13.33 1.84 6.13
N LYS A 70 14.26 0.88 6.09
CA LYS A 70 15.69 1.12 5.90
C LYS A 70 16.17 0.47 4.61
N PRO A 71 16.44 1.25 3.55
CA PRO A 71 17.13 0.74 2.37
C PRO A 71 18.63 0.63 2.63
N CYS A 72 19.20 -0.52 2.32
CA CYS A 72 20.64 -0.79 2.40
C CYS A 72 21.14 -1.12 0.99
N VAL A 73 21.80 -0.14 0.37
CA VAL A 73 22.37 -0.30 -0.96
C VAL A 73 23.77 -0.91 -0.83
N VAL A 74 24.01 -2.02 -1.53
CA VAL A 74 25.28 -2.75 -1.54
C VAL A 74 25.79 -2.84 -2.98
N SER A 75 27.09 -3.11 -3.19
CA SER A 75 27.73 -3.21 -4.52
C SER A 75 28.52 -4.51 -4.69
N ASN A 76 27.98 -5.63 -4.20
CA ASN A 76 28.67 -6.93 -4.15
C ASN A 76 28.07 -7.97 -5.12
N LEU A 77 27.27 -7.53 -6.09
CA LEU A 77 26.44 -8.36 -6.98
C LEU A 77 25.58 -9.36 -6.19
N SER A 78 25.23 -9.01 -4.96
CA SER A 78 24.49 -9.87 -4.05
C SER A 78 23.01 -9.84 -4.39
N GLU A 79 22.35 -10.99 -4.22
CA GLU A 79 20.91 -11.10 -4.36
C GLU A 79 20.18 -10.12 -3.42
N PRO A 80 19.04 -9.55 -3.86
CA PRO A 80 18.24 -8.70 -3.00
C PRO A 80 17.63 -9.51 -1.84
N ILE A 81 17.69 -8.96 -0.64
CA ILE A 81 17.15 -9.57 0.58
C ILE A 81 16.27 -8.55 1.29
N ILE A 82 15.02 -8.93 1.55
CA ILE A 82 14.07 -8.10 2.28
C ILE A 82 13.80 -8.79 3.62
N THR A 83 14.08 -8.09 4.71
CA THR A 83 13.85 -8.60 6.06
C THR A 83 12.78 -7.79 6.77
N PHE A 84 11.71 -8.46 7.19
CA PHE A 84 10.65 -7.89 8.00
C PHE A 84 10.88 -8.28 9.46
N ASN A 85 11.14 -7.28 10.30
CA ASN A 85 11.21 -7.46 11.74
C ASN A 85 9.83 -7.15 12.31
N LEU A 86 9.15 -8.16 12.86
CA LEU A 86 7.82 -8.01 13.44
C LEU A 86 7.90 -7.45 14.86
N LEU A 87 6.79 -6.89 15.33
CA LEU A 87 6.66 -6.42 16.72
C LEU A 87 6.75 -7.58 17.72
N SER A 88 6.31 -8.78 17.33
CA SER A 88 6.39 -10.01 18.12
C SER A 88 7.82 -10.50 18.37
N GLY A 89 8.81 -9.97 17.65
CA GLY A 89 10.22 -10.43 17.70
C GLY A 89 10.60 -11.39 16.57
N ASP A 90 9.61 -11.94 15.87
CA ASP A 90 9.81 -12.80 14.71
C ASP A 90 10.43 -12.04 13.53
N LYS A 91 11.26 -12.76 12.76
CA LYS A 91 11.94 -12.22 11.59
C LYS A 91 11.57 -13.04 10.36
N ILE A 92 11.01 -12.37 9.37
CA ILE A 92 10.68 -12.98 8.07
C ILE A 92 11.67 -12.47 7.04
N VAL A 93 12.39 -13.38 6.41
CA VAL A 93 13.41 -13.06 5.39
C VAL A 93 12.92 -13.55 4.04
N CYS A 94 12.73 -12.61 3.11
CA CYS A 94 12.42 -12.89 1.72
C CYS A 94 13.68 -12.74 0.88
N LYS A 95 14.16 -13.86 0.32
CA LYS A 95 15.27 -13.87 -0.65
C LYS A 95 14.73 -13.60 -2.04
N GLY A 96 15.22 -12.55 -2.69
CA GLY A 96 14.66 -11.99 -3.92
C GLY A 96 15.29 -12.49 -5.22
N ALA A 97 16.10 -13.56 -5.21
CA ALA A 97 16.75 -14.10 -6.41
C ALA A 97 15.78 -14.34 -7.58
N ASN A 98 14.59 -14.87 -7.28
CA ASN A 98 13.57 -15.24 -8.28
C ASN A 98 12.19 -14.62 -7.98
N LEU A 99 12.15 -13.56 -7.16
CA LEU A 99 10.89 -12.92 -6.78
C LEU A 99 10.70 -11.60 -7.53
N THR A 100 9.50 -11.40 -8.05
CA THR A 100 9.04 -10.10 -8.54
C THR A 100 8.47 -9.26 -7.40
N SER A 101 8.39 -7.95 -7.61
CA SER A 101 7.74 -7.01 -6.70
C SER A 101 6.31 -7.43 -6.33
N LEU A 102 5.54 -7.94 -7.30
CA LEU A 102 4.20 -8.50 -7.09
C LEU A 102 4.24 -9.69 -6.12
N ASN A 103 5.13 -10.66 -6.36
CA ASN A 103 5.24 -11.85 -5.52
C ASN A 103 5.61 -11.49 -4.08
N ILE A 104 6.50 -10.51 -3.89
CA ILE A 104 6.87 -10.02 -2.56
C ILE A 104 5.64 -9.43 -1.85
N LEU A 105 4.82 -8.62 -2.53
CA LEU A 105 3.57 -8.10 -1.98
C LEU A 105 2.55 -9.19 -1.64
N GLU A 106 2.46 -10.23 -2.47
CA GLU A 106 1.60 -11.38 -2.19
C GLU A 106 2.04 -12.13 -0.95
N LEU A 107 3.34 -12.44 -0.83
CA LEU A 107 3.92 -13.12 0.33
C LEU A 107 3.71 -12.29 1.60
N TYR A 108 3.89 -10.97 1.50
CA TYR A 108 3.59 -10.06 2.61
C TYR A 108 2.13 -10.19 3.08
N ASN A 109 1.17 -10.17 2.15
CA ASN A 109 -0.25 -10.30 2.49
C ASN A 109 -0.62 -11.71 2.97
N LYS A 110 0.10 -12.75 2.55
CA LYS A 110 -0.15 -14.12 3.02
C LYS A 110 0.36 -14.32 4.46
N HIS A 111 1.53 -13.77 4.79
CA HIS A 111 2.21 -14.07 6.05
C HIS A 111 2.10 -12.98 7.12
N ILE A 112 2.10 -11.70 6.73
CA ILE A 112 2.25 -10.58 7.67
C ILE A 112 0.91 -9.92 7.99
N THR A 113 0.06 -9.66 6.99
CA THR A 113 -1.23 -9.00 7.26
C THR A 113 -2.17 -9.77 8.18
N PRO A 114 -2.22 -11.11 8.21
CA PRO A 114 -3.05 -11.85 9.17
C PRO A 114 -2.60 -11.67 10.63
N LEU A 115 -1.34 -11.30 10.86
CA LEU A 115 -0.77 -11.05 12.18
C LEU A 115 -1.11 -9.66 12.73
N ALA A 116 -1.75 -8.81 11.92
CA ALA A 116 -2.17 -7.50 12.39
C ALA A 116 -3.16 -7.66 13.55
N PRO A 117 -2.98 -6.92 14.66
CA PRO A 117 -3.94 -6.95 15.76
C PRO A 117 -5.31 -6.54 15.22
N ARG A 118 -6.33 -7.36 15.49
CA ARG A 118 -7.71 -7.03 15.15
C ARG A 118 -8.10 -5.81 15.98
N GLU A 119 -8.33 -4.68 15.33
CA GLU A 119 -8.91 -3.51 15.98
C GLU A 119 -10.25 -3.94 16.58
N SER A 120 -10.37 -3.85 17.91
CA SER A 120 -11.62 -4.08 18.61
C SER A 120 -12.70 -3.18 18.01
N GLU A 121 -13.91 -3.73 17.88
CA GLU A 121 -15.06 -3.22 17.11
C GLU A 121 -15.41 -1.73 17.34
N ALA A 122 -14.99 -1.16 18.47
CA ALA A 122 -15.19 0.23 18.86
C ALA A 122 -14.62 1.27 17.86
N GLU A 123 -13.44 1.05 17.25
CA GLU A 123 -12.85 2.06 16.34
C GLU A 123 -13.49 2.05 14.95
N VAL A 124 -14.05 0.91 14.55
CA VAL A 124 -14.71 0.71 13.26
C VAL A 124 -16.05 1.46 13.23
N GLU A 125 -16.81 1.44 14.31
CA GLU A 125 -18.08 2.17 14.42
C GLU A 125 -17.89 3.69 14.32
N ASP A 126 -16.87 4.24 14.99
CA ASP A 126 -16.55 5.66 14.96
C ASP A 126 -16.08 6.13 13.57
N ALA A 127 -15.28 5.31 12.88
CA ALA A 127 -14.85 5.59 11.52
C ALA A 127 -16.03 5.52 10.51
N GLN A 128 -16.95 4.58 10.69
CA GLN A 128 -18.16 4.46 9.88
C GLN A 128 -19.14 5.62 10.13
N LEU A 129 -19.31 6.06 11.38
CA LEU A 129 -20.11 7.23 11.75
C LEU A 129 -19.55 8.52 11.14
N LYS A 130 -18.22 8.71 11.18
CA LYS A 130 -17.55 9.87 10.56
C LYS A 130 -17.68 9.88 9.03
N LYS A 131 -17.57 8.72 8.37
CA LYS A 131 -17.79 8.57 6.92
C LYS A 131 -19.26 8.82 6.52
N LYS A 132 -20.23 8.33 7.30
CA LYS A 132 -21.66 8.64 7.12
C LYS A 132 -21.94 10.14 7.30
N LYS A 133 -21.35 10.80 8.30
CA LYS A 133 -21.47 12.27 8.51
C LYS A 133 -20.88 13.07 7.34
N LYS A 134 -19.72 12.68 6.78
CA LYS A 134 -19.14 13.34 5.59
C LYS A 134 -19.97 13.13 4.31
N LYS A 135 -20.51 11.93 4.06
CA LYS A 135 -21.42 11.66 2.92
C LYS A 135 -22.76 12.40 3.03
N LYS A 136 -23.29 12.60 4.25
CA LYS A 136 -24.54 13.35 4.48
C LYS A 136 -24.39 14.85 4.21
N ARG A 137 -23.18 15.40 4.25
CA ARG A 137 -22.90 16.77 3.78
C ARG A 137 -22.78 16.77 2.25
N ALA A 138 -23.84 16.36 1.56
CA ALA A 138 -24.00 16.73 0.17
C ALA A 138 -24.09 18.27 0.14
N PHE A 139 -23.18 18.92 -0.60
CA PHE A 139 -23.23 20.35 -0.82
C PHE A 139 -24.56 20.63 -1.54
N LYS A 140 -25.59 21.07 -0.80
CA LYS A 140 -26.90 21.41 -1.39
C LYS A 140 -26.70 22.67 -2.23
N ILE A 141 -26.36 22.49 -3.51
CA ILE A 141 -26.38 23.58 -4.49
C ILE A 141 -27.84 23.97 -4.65
N LYS A 142 -28.22 25.15 -4.15
CA LYS A 142 -29.59 25.66 -4.28
C LYS A 142 -29.94 25.75 -5.78
N PRO A 143 -31.17 25.36 -6.18
CA PRO A 143 -31.62 25.55 -7.55
C PRO A 143 -31.54 27.06 -7.86
N GLY A 144 -30.75 27.45 -8.86
CA GLY A 144 -30.46 28.85 -9.22
C GLY A 144 -29.05 29.36 -8.90
N SER A 145 -28.18 28.57 -8.25
CA SER A 145 -26.78 28.96 -7.99
C SER A 145 -25.96 29.10 -9.28
N LYS A 146 -25.54 30.33 -9.61
CA LYS A 146 -24.65 30.64 -10.76
C LYS A 146 -23.21 30.14 -10.59
N ARG A 147 -22.82 29.67 -9.39
CA ARG A 147 -21.51 29.04 -9.15
C ARG A 147 -21.69 27.52 -9.14
N ARG A 148 -21.59 26.90 -10.32
CA ARG A 148 -21.27 25.47 -10.41
C ARG A 148 -19.81 25.34 -10.02
N GLY A 149 -19.53 24.60 -8.95
CA GLY A 149 -18.18 24.43 -8.42
C GLY A 149 -17.22 24.02 -9.52
N LEU A 150 -16.20 24.85 -9.76
CA LEU A 150 -15.04 24.48 -10.55
C LEU A 150 -14.34 23.36 -9.77
N PHE A 151 -14.26 22.17 -10.36
CA PHE A 151 -13.42 21.10 -9.84
C PHE A 151 -12.01 21.32 -10.40
N LEU A 152 -11.06 21.65 -9.53
CA LEU A 152 -9.62 21.44 -9.71
C LEU A 152 -9.22 20.22 -8.87
#